data_AF-A0A2V7RCI2-F1
#
_entry.id   AF-A0A2V7RCI2-F1
#
_cell.length_a   1.000
_cell.length_b   1.000
_cell.length_c   1.000
_cell.angle_alpha   90.00
_cell.angle_beta   90.00
_cell.angle_gamma   90.00
#
_symmetry.space_group_name_H-M   'P 1'
#
loop_
_entity.id
_entity.type
_entity.pdbx_description
1 polymer ?
#
loop_
_entity_poly.entity_id
_entity_poly.type
_entity_poly.pdbx_seq_one_letter_code
_entity_poly.pdbx_strand_id
1 'polypeptide(L)'
;MDHLGQMCADGKQTAEYLWQVPKDPAARQKIMDLLIQIGIESLKQGRHEMPRLAEELKVAAQASPSPRQVELLVDGFDRLTKLWQAAKSGLL
;
A
#
# COMPACT_ATOMS: atom_id res chain seq x y z
N MET A 1 -8.95 -14.31 1.62
CA MET A 1 -8.55 -12.99 1.11
C MET A 1 -8.53 -13.08 -0.41
N ASP A 2 -8.98 -12.07 -1.17
CA ASP A 2 -8.81 -12.07 -2.63
C ASP A 2 -7.47 -11.46 -3.02
N HIS A 3 -7.17 -11.43 -4.32
CA HIS A 3 -5.88 -10.94 -4.83
C HIS A 3 -5.57 -9.50 -4.38
N LEU A 4 -6.55 -8.59 -4.43
CA LEU A 4 -6.38 -7.20 -4.01
C LEU A 4 -6.08 -7.08 -2.51
N GLY A 5 -6.78 -7.86 -1.68
CA GLY A 5 -6.51 -7.92 -0.25
C GLY A 5 -5.11 -8.44 0.05
N GLN A 6 -4.65 -9.46 -0.69
CA GLN A 6 -3.32 -10.03 -0.51
C GLN A 6 -2.23 -9.00 -0.81
N MET A 7 -2.37 -8.24 -1.89
CA MET A 7 -1.42 -7.17 -2.22
C MET A 7 -1.33 -6.10 -1.13
N CYS A 8 -2.46 -5.73 -0.50
CA CYS A 8 -2.47 -4.79 0.62
C CYS A 8 -1.70 -5.34 1.83
N ALA A 9 -1.91 -6.61 2.16
CA ALA A 9 -1.22 -7.28 3.26
C ALA A 9 0.29 -7.45 2.99
N ASP A 10 0.66 -7.90 1.80
CA ASP A 10 2.06 -8.06 1.38
C ASP A 10 2.81 -6.71 1.37
N GLY A 11 2.11 -5.65 0.94
CA GLY A 11 2.63 -4.29 0.97
C GLY A 11 2.89 -3.81 2.38
N LYS A 12 1.94 -4.05 3.31
CA LYS A 12 2.13 -3.73 4.73
C LYS A 12 3.33 -4.46 5.32
N GLN A 13 3.42 -5.77 5.13
CA GLN A 13 4.54 -6.57 5.64
C GLN A 13 5.89 -6.08 5.08
N THR A 14 5.92 -5.69 3.79
CA THR A 14 7.13 -5.13 3.16
C THR A 14 7.47 -3.76 3.75
N ALA A 15 6.47 -2.92 4.04
CA ALA A 15 6.66 -1.63 4.71
C ALA A 15 7.15 -1.79 6.15
N GLU A 16 6.61 -2.75 6.91
CA GLU A 16 7.05 -3.05 8.28
C GLU A 16 8.51 -3.52 8.32
N TYR A 17 8.93 -4.32 7.34
CA TYR A 17 10.32 -4.75 7.20
C TYR A 17 11.30 -3.56 7.03
N LEU A 18 10.88 -2.45 6.41
CA LEU A 18 11.70 -1.25 6.29
C LEU A 18 12.01 -0.58 7.64
N TRP A 19 11.34 -0.92 8.74
CA TRP A 19 11.77 -0.47 10.06
C TRP A 19 13.18 -0.95 10.41
N GLN A 20 13.54 -2.16 9.95
CA GLN A 20 14.85 -2.76 10.19
C GLN A 20 15.89 -2.28 9.18
N VAL A 21 15.47 -2.13 7.92
CA VAL A 21 16.35 -1.77 6.81
C VAL A 21 15.73 -0.65 5.95
N PRO A 22 15.67 0.59 6.48
CA PRO A 22 14.89 1.66 5.85
C PRO A 22 15.35 2.03 4.44
N LYS A 23 16.59 1.71 4.07
CA LYS A 23 17.18 2.03 2.77
C LYS A 23 17.21 0.85 1.79
N ASP A 24 16.63 -0.31 2.14
CA ASP A 24 16.65 -1.47 1.27
C ASP A 24 15.98 -1.14 -0.08
N PRO A 25 16.75 -1.11 -1.18
CA PRO A 25 16.21 -0.72 -2.49
C PRO A 25 15.23 -1.75 -3.04
N ALA A 26 15.42 -3.05 -2.74
CA ALA A 26 14.55 -4.10 -3.26
C ALA A 26 13.18 -4.06 -2.57
N ALA A 27 13.16 -3.87 -1.25
CA ALA A 27 11.90 -3.72 -0.51
C ALA A 27 11.14 -2.45 -0.93
N ARG A 28 11.84 -1.34 -1.15
CA ARG A 28 11.24 -0.09 -1.65
C ARG A 28 10.66 -0.24 -3.06
N GLN A 29 11.38 -0.91 -3.96
CA GLN A 29 10.86 -1.18 -5.30
C GLN A 29 9.63 -2.09 -5.24
N LYS A 30 9.65 -3.13 -4.41
CA LYS A 30 8.49 -4.01 -4.21
C LYS A 30 7.26 -3.25 -3.71
N ILE A 31 7.43 -2.29 -2.79
CA ILE A 31 6.34 -1.40 -2.35
C ILE A 31 5.77 -0.60 -3.52
N MET A 32 6.64 0.00 -4.34
CA MET A 32 6.20 0.75 -5.53
C MET A 32 5.39 -0.13 -6.50
N ASP A 33 5.87 -1.32 -6.78
CA ASP A 33 5.21 -2.26 -7.70
C ASP A 33 3.84 -2.69 -7.16
N LEU A 34 3.75 -2.99 -5.86
CA LEU A 34 2.49 -3.32 -5.20
C LEU A 34 1.50 -2.15 -5.23
N LEU A 35 1.93 -0.92 -4.95
CA LEU A 35 1.06 0.26 -5.01
C LEU A 35 0.51 0.49 -6.42
N ILE A 36 1.33 0.29 -7.47
CA ILE A 36 0.88 0.35 -8.86
C ILE A 36 -0.20 -0.71 -9.13
N GLN A 37 0.05 -1.97 -8.75
CA GLN A 37 -0.89 -3.06 -9.00
C GLN A 37 -2.19 -2.90 -8.21
N ILE A 38 -2.11 -2.45 -6.95
CA ILE A 38 -3.28 -2.13 -6.12
C ILE A 38 -4.13 -1.04 -6.80
N GLY A 39 -3.51 0.03 -7.29
CA GLY A 39 -4.22 1.09 -8.01
C GLY A 39 -4.96 0.58 -9.24
N ILE A 40 -4.29 -0.22 -10.08
CA ILE A 40 -4.90 -0.82 -11.28
C ILE A 40 -6.06 -1.76 -10.91
N GLU A 41 -5.84 -2.67 -9.97
CA GLU A 41 -6.80 -3.73 -9.64
C GLU A 41 -8.01 -3.18 -8.89
N SER A 42 -7.81 -2.22 -7.98
CA SER A 42 -8.92 -1.55 -7.29
C SER A 42 -9.79 -0.74 -8.24
N LEU A 43 -9.21 -0.06 -9.23
CA LEU A 43 -9.96 0.69 -10.24
C LEU A 43 -10.83 -0.23 -11.11
N LYS A 44 -10.31 -1.38 -11.54
CA LYS A 44 -11.09 -2.40 -12.28
C LYS A 44 -12.32 -2.88 -11.50
N GLN A 45 -12.26 -2.82 -10.18
CA GLN A 45 -13.35 -3.21 -9.28
C GLN A 45 -14.23 -2.01 -8.85
N GLY A 46 -14.09 -0.84 -9.48
CA GLY A 46 -14.89 0.36 -9.19
C GLY A 46 -14.54 1.07 -7.88
N ARG A 47 -13.40 0.75 -7.25
CA ARG A 47 -13.02 1.27 -5.92
C ARG A 47 -12.14 2.51 -6.05
N HIS A 48 -12.74 3.66 -6.35
CA HIS A 48 -12.00 4.89 -6.73
C HIS A 48 -11.13 5.53 -5.63
N GLU A 49 -11.38 5.26 -4.35
CA GLU A 49 -10.56 5.81 -3.25
C GLU A 49 -9.20 5.12 -3.11
N MET A 50 -9.16 3.79 -3.32
CA MET A 50 -7.93 3.01 -3.23
C MET A 50 -6.82 3.45 -4.20
N PRO A 51 -7.06 3.71 -5.50
CA PRO A 51 -6.01 4.18 -6.40
C PRO A 51 -5.52 5.58 -6.02
N ARG A 52 -6.38 6.46 -5.50
CA ARG A 52 -5.95 7.78 -5.01
C ARG A 52 -4.97 7.65 -3.84
N LEU A 53 -5.31 6.82 -2.86
CA LEU A 53 -4.41 6.54 -1.73
C LEU A 53 -3.11 5.87 -2.20
N ALA A 54 -3.18 4.94 -3.15
CA ALA A 54 -1.99 4.31 -3.71
C ALA A 54 -1.04 5.33 -4.38
N GLU A 55 -1.56 6.32 -5.10
CA GLU A 55 -0.74 7.43 -5.65
C GLU A 55 -0.05 8.25 -4.55
N GLU A 56 -0.77 8.60 -3.48
CA GLU A 56 -0.20 9.33 -2.33
C GLU A 56 0.95 8.54 -1.67
N LEU A 57 0.79 7.22 -1.52
CA LEU A 57 1.81 6.36 -0.94
C LEU A 57 3.02 6.15 -1.86
N LYS A 58 2.85 6.21 -3.18
CA LYS A 58 3.99 6.16 -4.11
C LYS A 58 4.91 7.37 -3.94
N VAL A 59 4.33 8.55 -3.71
CA VAL A 59 5.12 9.76 -3.41
C VAL A 59 5.91 9.57 -2.11
N ALA A 60 5.31 9.00 -1.07
CA ALA A 60 6.00 8.69 0.18
C ALA A 60 7.11 7.64 0.01
N ALA A 61 6.87 6.60 -0.80
CA ALA A 61 7.86 5.55 -1.07
C ALA A 61 9.09 6.06 -1.84
N GLN A 62 8.91 7.06 -2.71
CA GLN A 62 9.98 7.74 -3.45
C GLN A 62 10.74 8.79 -2.62
N ALA A 63 10.16 9.27 -1.53
CA ALA A 63 10.80 10.24 -0.66
C ALA A 63 12.04 9.66 0.05
N SER A 64 12.93 10.55 0.51
CA SER A 64 14.14 10.18 1.23
C SER A 64 13.82 9.24 2.40
N PRO A 65 14.48 8.07 2.50
CA PRO A 65 14.24 7.10 3.56
C PRO A 65 14.37 7.70 4.97
N SER A 66 13.33 7.57 5.79
CA SER A 66 13.34 7.97 7.20
C SER A 66 12.28 7.20 8.00
N PRO A 67 12.40 7.12 9.33
CA PRO A 67 11.38 6.50 10.20
C PRO A 67 9.95 6.99 9.91
N ARG A 68 9.78 8.31 9.75
CA ARG A 68 8.50 8.91 9.42
C ARG A 68 7.94 8.43 8.07
N GLN A 69 8.79 8.23 7.07
CA GLN A 69 8.35 7.69 5.78
C GLN A 69 7.96 6.21 5.88
N VAL A 70 8.65 5.43 6.73
CA VAL A 70 8.27 4.03 6.98
C VAL A 70 6.90 3.96 7.68
N GLU A 71 6.68 4.78 8.72
CA GLU A 71 5.39 4.90 9.40
C GLU A 71 4.25 5.26 8.44
N LEU A 72 4.44 6.28 7.60
CA LEU A 72 3.46 6.68 6.57
C LEU A 72 3.10 5.53 5.62
N LEU A 73 4.08 4.70 5.22
CA LEU A 73 3.83 3.55 4.36
C LEU A 73 3.04 2.46 5.08
N VAL A 74 3.40 2.12 6.33
CA VAL A 74 2.69 1.12 7.13
C VAL A 74 1.23 1.53 7.36
N ASP A 75 1.01 2.77 7.83
CA ASP A 75 -0.34 3.32 8.04
C ASP A 75 -1.14 3.41 6.73
N GLY A 76 -0.45 3.73 5.63
CA GLY A 76 -1.00 3.74 4.29
C GLY A 76 -1.56 2.40 3.85
N PHE A 77 -0.78 1.32 3.99
CA PHE A 77 -1.23 -0.02 3.67
C PHE A 77 -2.33 -0.52 4.62
N ASP A 78 -2.31 -0.10 5.89
CA ASP A 78 -3.43 -0.36 6.80
C ASP A 78 -4.72 0.31 6.34
N ARG A 79 -4.65 1.56 5.86
CA ARG A 79 -5.80 2.26 5.27
C ARG A 79 -6.29 1.58 3.99
N LEU A 80 -5.39 1.16 3.09
CA LEU A 80 -5.75 0.37 1.90
C LEU A 80 -6.48 -0.93 2.27
N THR A 81 -6.01 -1.62 3.32
CA THR A 81 -6.65 -2.84 3.83
C THR A 81 -8.06 -2.56 4.35
N LYS A 82 -8.26 -1.47 5.10
CA LYS A 82 -9.58 -1.06 5.61
C LYS A 82 -10.54 -0.70 4.48
N LEU A 83 -10.10 0.05 3.47
CA LEU A 83 -10.91 0.36 2.28
C LEU A 83 -11.31 -0.92 1.53
N TRP A 84 -10.37 -1.86 1.40
CA TRP A 84 -10.65 -3.15 0.77
C TRP A 84 -11.70 -3.96 1.55
N GLN A 85 -11.60 -4.01 2.89
CA GLN A 85 -12.56 -4.69 3.76
C GLN A 85 -13.95 -4.05 3.67
N ALA A 86 -14.03 -2.72 3.74
CA ALA A 86 -15.30 -2.00 3.68
C ALA A 86 -16.04 -2.23 2.36
N ALA A 87 -15.30 -2.25 1.24
CA ALA A 87 -15.83 -2.58 -0.08
C ALA A 87 -16.32 -4.05 -0.18
N LYS A 88 -15.71 -4.98 0.56
CA LYS A 88 -16.14 -6.40 0.62
C LYS A 88 -17.40 -6.59 1.44
N SER A 89 -17.57 -5.83 2.52
CA SER A 89 -18.73 -5.94 3.41
C SER A 89 -19.97 -5.22 2.90
N GLY A 90 -19.90 -4.50 1.77
CA GLY A 90 -20.99 -3.67 1.26
C GLY A 90 -21.31 -2.47 2.16
N LEU A 91 -20.34 -2.02 2.96
CA LEU A 91 -20.48 -0.88 3.89
C LEU A 91 -20.00 0.45 3.27
N LEU A 92 -19.82 0.49 1.95
CA LEU A 92 -19.48 1.67 1.16
C LEU A 92 -20.53 1.89 0.08
#